data_AF-A0AAE3DTP4-F1
#
_entry.id   AF-A0AAE3DTP4-F1
#
_cell.length_a   1.000
_cell.length_b   1.000
_cell.length_c   1.000
_cell.angle_alpha   90.00
_cell.angle_beta   90.00
_cell.angle_gamma   90.00
#
_symmetry.space_group_name_H-M   'P 1'
#
loop_
_entity.id
_entity.type
_entity.pdbx_description
1 polymer ?
#
loop_
_entity_poly.entity_id
_entity_poly.type
_entity_poly.pdbx_seq_one_letter_code
_entity_poly.pdbx_strand_id
1 'polypeptide(L)'
;MTATQEAQYTGQGYLTPLNDLIKENMPNFSALMENDPQIEKLISQNDGTIYSLPGINECYHCNYSQKMYINKTRLDNLGLPPLSMSTTKC
;
A
#
# COMPACT_ATOMS: atom_id res chain seq x y z
N MET A 1 -8.34 4.80 -9.78
CA MET A 1 -9.37 5.86 -9.66
C MET A 1 -8.93 6.74 -8.50
N THR A 2 -8.96 8.08 -8.60
CA THR A 2 -8.70 8.92 -7.43
C THR A 2 -9.96 9.02 -6.58
N ALA A 3 -9.83 9.23 -5.27
CA ALA A 3 -10.98 9.34 -4.36
C ALA A 3 -12.03 10.37 -4.81
N THR A 4 -11.59 11.45 -5.46
CA THR A 4 -12.47 12.47 -6.03
C THR A 4 -13.30 11.95 -7.21
N GLN A 5 -12.73 11.09 -8.05
CA GLN A 5 -13.46 10.49 -9.18
C GLN A 5 -14.48 9.45 -8.69
N GLU A 6 -14.13 8.67 -7.67
CA GLU A 6 -15.05 7.69 -7.07
C GLU A 6 -16.30 8.37 -6.53
N ALA A 7 -16.13 9.43 -5.73
CA ALA A 7 -17.25 10.19 -5.18
C ALA A 7 -18.16 10.80 -6.25
N GLN A 8 -17.58 11.29 -7.35
CA GLN A 8 -18.37 11.84 -8.47
C GLN A 8 -19.21 10.77 -9.17
N TYR A 9 -18.65 9.59 -9.42
CA TYR A 9 -19.36 8.51 -10.10
C TYR A 9 -20.39 7.82 -9.20
N THR A 10 -20.13 7.73 -7.91
CA THR A 10 -21.14 7.32 -6.91
C THR A 10 -22.32 8.27 -6.90
N GLY A 11 -22.08 9.60 -6.86
CA GLY A 11 -23.16 10.60 -6.89
C GLY A 11 -23.98 10.60 -8.18
N GLN A 12 -23.43 10.06 -9.27
CA GLN A 12 -24.11 9.89 -10.56
C GLN A 12 -24.77 8.51 -10.72
N GLY A 13 -24.61 7.60 -9.76
CA GLY A 13 -25.19 6.27 -9.79
C GLY A 13 -24.50 5.27 -10.72
N TYR A 14 -23.27 5.54 -11.15
CA TYR A 14 -22.52 4.64 -12.03
C TYR A 14 -21.84 3.47 -11.30
N LEU A 15 -21.61 3.61 -9.98
CA LEU A 15 -20.93 2.59 -9.17
C LEU A 15 -21.94 1.80 -8.35
N THR A 16 -21.77 0.48 -8.34
CA THR A 16 -22.58 -0.43 -7.52
C THR A 16 -21.88 -0.64 -6.16
N PRO A 17 -22.61 -0.58 -5.03
CA PRO A 17 -22.10 -0.94 -3.72
C PRO A 17 -21.55 -2.38 -3.69
N LEU A 18 -20.36 -2.58 -3.11
CA LEU A 18 -19.70 -3.88 -3.08
C LEU A 18 -19.78 -4.59 -1.73
N ASN A 19 -20.32 -3.96 -0.67
CA ASN A 19 -20.31 -4.49 0.69
C ASN A 19 -20.89 -5.92 0.80
N ASP A 20 -22.07 -6.15 0.22
CA ASP A 20 -22.73 -7.46 0.24
C ASP A 20 -21.98 -8.46 -0.63
N LEU A 21 -21.53 -8.05 -1.81
CA LEU A 21 -20.77 -8.90 -2.73
C LEU A 21 -19.44 -9.36 -2.14
N ILE A 22 -18.77 -8.51 -1.37
CA ILE A 22 -17.54 -8.83 -0.65
C ILE A 22 -17.83 -9.89 0.42
N LYS A 23 -18.88 -9.69 1.21
CA LYS A 23 -19.27 -10.61 2.29
C LYS A 23 -19.68 -11.98 1.76
N GLU A 24 -20.37 -12.03 0.63
CA GLU A 24 -20.86 -13.29 0.05
C GLU A 24 -19.79 -14.04 -0.77
N ASN A 25 -18.92 -13.33 -1.49
CA ASN A 25 -18.09 -13.93 -2.53
C ASN A 25 -16.57 -13.80 -2.30
N MET A 26 -16.11 -13.01 -1.33
CA MET A 26 -14.68 -12.69 -1.18
C MET A 26 -14.10 -13.05 0.20
N PRO A 27 -14.08 -14.35 0.59
CA PRO A 27 -13.67 -14.79 1.92
C PRO A 27 -12.22 -14.41 2.28
N ASN A 28 -11.31 -14.41 1.31
CA ASN A 28 -9.92 -14.00 1.53
C ASN A 28 -9.80 -12.50 1.85
N PHE A 29 -10.61 -11.68 1.19
CA PHE A 29 -10.60 -10.24 1.40
C PHE A 29 -11.27 -9.89 2.73
N SER A 30 -12.37 -10.57 3.07
CA SER A 30 -12.98 -10.47 4.41
C SER A 30 -11.99 -10.84 5.51
N ALA A 31 -11.26 -11.94 5.36
CA ALA A 31 -10.22 -12.33 6.33
C ALA A 31 -9.10 -11.28 6.44
N LEU A 32 -8.72 -10.61 5.34
CA LEU A 32 -7.74 -9.52 5.40
C LEU A 32 -8.27 -8.30 6.17
N MET A 33 -9.52 -7.91 5.96
CA MET A 33 -10.14 -6.80 6.71
C MET A 33 -10.34 -7.13 8.19
N GLU A 34 -10.61 -8.39 8.53
CA GLU A 34 -10.67 -8.85 9.92
C GLU A 34 -9.31 -8.78 10.62
N ASN A 35 -8.24 -9.11 9.90
CA ASN A 35 -6.87 -9.05 10.43
C ASN A 35 -6.32 -7.62 10.52
N ASP A 36 -6.68 -6.73 9.58
CA ASP A 36 -6.32 -5.32 9.59
C ASP A 36 -7.53 -4.42 9.31
N PRO A 37 -8.20 -3.93 10.38
CA PRO A 37 -9.31 -3.00 10.26
C PRO A 37 -8.96 -1.65 9.61
N GLN A 38 -7.67 -1.33 9.41
CA GLN A 38 -7.29 -0.13 8.66
C GLN A 38 -7.63 -0.25 7.18
N ILE A 39 -7.63 -1.47 6.63
CA ILE A 39 -7.98 -1.72 5.23
C ILE A 39 -9.41 -1.26 4.96
N GLU A 40 -10.36 -1.66 5.81
CA GLU A 40 -11.77 -1.25 5.69
C GLU A 40 -11.94 0.27 5.77
N LYS A 41 -11.20 0.94 6.67
CA LYS A 41 -11.24 2.41 6.81
C LYS A 41 -10.67 3.15 5.60
N LEU A 42 -9.68 2.59 4.92
CA LEU A 42 -9.04 3.23 3.77
C LEU A 42 -9.88 3.13 2.49
N ILE A 43 -10.74 2.11 2.39
CA ILE A 43 -11.54 1.82 1.19
C ILE A 43 -13.00 2.27 1.32
N SER A 44 -13.49 2.43 2.55
CA SER A 44 -14.83 2.93 2.81
C SER A 44 -14.90 4.41 2.50
N GLN A 45 -15.92 4.82 1.73
CA GLN A 45 -16.23 6.23 1.55
C GLN A 45 -16.90 6.83 2.80
N ASN A 46 -17.13 8.14 2.79
CA ASN A 46 -17.77 8.88 3.90
C ASN A 46 -19.16 8.31 4.29
N ASP A 47 -19.81 7.60 3.38
CA ASP A 47 -21.10 6.92 3.59
C ASP A 47 -20.97 5.51 4.20
N GLY A 48 -19.74 5.00 4.35
CA GLY A 48 -19.46 3.63 4.81
C GLY A 48 -19.56 2.56 3.71
N THR A 49 -19.76 2.96 2.45
CA THR A 49 -19.89 2.03 1.33
C THR A 49 -18.56 1.85 0.62
N ILE A 50 -18.29 0.62 0.18
CA ILE A 50 -17.11 0.27 -0.62
C ILE A 50 -17.56 0.20 -2.07
N TYR A 51 -16.95 1.05 -2.92
CA TYR A 51 -17.26 1.12 -4.36
C TYR A 51 -16.13 0.59 -5.25
N SER A 52 -14.95 0.32 -4.67
CA SER A 52 -13.79 -0.18 -5.41
C SER A 52 -12.96 -1.13 -4.53
N LEU A 53 -12.18 -1.99 -5.19
CA LEU A 53 -11.24 -2.88 -4.51
C LEU A 53 -9.87 -2.21 -4.41
N PRO A 54 -9.22 -2.24 -3.23
CA PRO A 54 -7.90 -1.67 -3.07
C PRO A 54 -6.83 -2.54 -3.73
N GLY A 55 -5.78 -1.89 -4.23
CA GLY A 55 -4.51 -2.57 -4.47
C GLY A 55 -3.78 -2.72 -3.14
N ILE A 56 -3.82 -3.91 -2.53
CA ILE A 56 -3.05 -4.20 -1.32
C ILE A 56 -1.67 -4.70 -1.75
N ASN A 57 -0.64 -3.91 -1.46
CA ASN A 57 0.75 -4.29 -1.69
C ASN A 57 1.63 -3.71 -0.59
N GLU A 58 2.39 -4.57 0.09
CA GLU A 58 3.50 -4.14 0.93
C GLU A 58 4.66 -3.67 0.04
N CYS A 59 4.59 -2.42 -0.40
CA CYS A 59 5.65 -1.85 -1.21
C CYS A 59 6.88 -1.51 -0.34
N TYR A 60 7.70 -2.53 -0.06
CA TYR A 60 8.98 -2.36 0.64
C TYR A 60 9.88 -1.31 -0.04
N HIS A 61 9.87 -1.24 -1.36
CA HIS A 61 10.62 -0.24 -2.11
C HIS A 61 10.08 1.18 -1.94
N CYS A 62 8.78 1.34 -1.65
CA CYS A 62 8.15 2.63 -1.38
C CYS A 62 8.49 3.09 0.05
N ASN A 63 8.45 2.17 1.02
CA ASN A 63 8.76 2.46 2.42
C ASN A 63 10.27 2.65 2.66
N TYR A 64 11.12 1.95 1.90
CA TYR A 64 12.58 2.01 1.98
C TYR A 64 13.20 2.45 0.65
N SER A 65 12.77 3.61 0.17
CA SER A 65 13.22 4.19 -1.11
C SER A 65 14.70 4.59 -1.09
N GLN A 66 15.21 5.00 0.07
CA GLN A 66 16.58 5.48 0.25
C GLN A 66 17.56 4.31 0.35
N LYS A 67 17.98 3.79 -0.81
CA LYS A 67 19.02 2.76 -0.90
C LYS A 67 20.37 3.39 -1.22
N MET A 68 21.36 3.14 -0.37
CA MET A 68 22.74 3.54 -0.63
C MET A 68 23.44 2.47 -1.47
N TYR A 69 24.03 2.89 -2.59
CA TYR A 69 24.85 2.03 -3.45
C TYR A 69 26.25 2.62 -3.57
N ILE A 70 27.27 1.78 -3.45
CA ILE A 70 28.67 2.17 -3.64
C ILE A 70 29.38 1.17 -4.54
N ASN A 71 30.28 1.66 -5.39
CA ASN A 71 31.02 0.82 -6.32
C ASN A 71 32.15 0.09 -5.58
N LYS A 72 31.97 -1.21 -5.36
CA LYS A 72 32.93 -2.06 -4.65
C LYS A 72 34.30 -2.12 -5.35
N THR A 73 34.34 -2.25 -6.68
CA THR A 73 35.60 -2.30 -7.43
C THR A 73 36.46 -1.05 -7.25
N ARG A 74 35.84 0.13 -7.14
CA ARG A 74 36.55 1.39 -6.87
C ARG A 74 37.07 1.47 -5.43
N LEU A 75 36.30 0.99 -4.45
CA LEU A 75 36.74 0.87 -3.05
C LEU A 75 37.99 -0.01 -2.95
N ASP A 76 37.94 -1.19 -3.57
CA ASP A 76 39.01 -2.19 -3.52
C ASP A 76 40.30 -1.65 -4.17
N ASN A 77 40.19 -0.95 -5.31
CA ASN A 77 41.34 -0.33 -5.99
C ASN A 77 41.98 0.82 -5.18
N LEU A 78 41.19 1.53 -4.36
CA LEU A 78 41.66 2.64 -3.53
C LEU A 78 42.12 2.16 -2.14
N GLY A 79 42.04 0.86 -1.85
CA GLY A 79 42.36 0.29 -0.54
C GLY A 79 41.44 0.80 0.58
N LEU A 80 40.24 1.27 0.23
CA LEU A 80 39.31 1.84 1.19
C LEU A 80 38.48 0.74 1.86
N PRO A 81 38.24 0.81 3.18
CA PRO A 81 37.43 -0.18 3.88
C PRO A 81 35.96 -0.09 3.44
N PRO A 82 35.21 -1.22 3.47
CA PRO A 82 33.77 -1.17 3.30
C PRO A 82 33.19 -0.29 4.39
N LEU A 83 32.28 0.62 4.01
CA LEU A 83 31.58 1.48 4.96
C LEU A 83 30.91 0.60 6.01
N SER A 84 31.51 0.51 7.20
CA SER A 84 30.84 -0.05 8.36
C SER A 84 29.67 0.89 8.64
N MET A 85 28.46 0.50 8.25
CA MET A 85 27.25 1.19 8.65
C MET A 85 27.20 1.14 10.17
N SER A 86 27.75 2.16 10.83
CA SER A 86 27.35 2.48 12.19
C SER A 86 25.86 2.74 12.10
N THR A 87 25.07 1.80 12.61
CA THR A 87 23.65 1.97 12.88
C THR A 87 23.49 3.13 13.86
N THR A 88 23.53 4.36 13.34
CA THR A 88 22.93 5.49 14.03
C THR A 88 21.44 5.26 13.91
N LYS A 89 20.94 4.59 14.96
CA LYS A 89 19.54 4.47 15.31
C LYS A 89 18.98 5.90 15.37
N CYS A 90 18.17 6.26 14.39
CA CYS A 90 17.17 7.31 14.52
C CYS A 90 15.82 6.61 14.62
#